data_AF-A0A967ECU8-F1
#
_entry.id   AF-A0A967ECU8-F1
#
_cell.length_a   1.000
_cell.length_b   1.000
_cell.length_c   1.000
_cell.angle_alpha   90.00
_cell.angle_beta   90.00
_cell.angle_gamma   90.00
#
_symmetry.space_group_name_H-M   'P 1'
#
loop_
_entity.id
_entity.type
_entity.pdbx_description
1 polymer ?
#
loop_
_entity_poly.entity_id
_entity_poly.type
_entity_poly.pdbx_seq_one_letter_code
_entity_poly.pdbx_strand_id
1 'polypeptide(L)' 'MSAEAYWWSPTTLCFYLGSSHREYGANWPSDTVPVSAAVFQQFGLNYPPTGKQRGRDANGMPTWVDA' A
#
# COMPACT_ATOMS: atom_id res chain seq x y z
N MET A 1 -2.96 -14.25 -17.78
CA MET A 1 -3.00 -12.90 -17.19
C MET A 1 -2.06 -12.90 -16.00
N SER A 2 -0.97 -12.14 -16.06
CA SER A 2 -0.11 -11.95 -14.89
C SER A 2 -0.92 -11.19 -13.85
N ALA A 3 -1.16 -11.79 -12.68
CA ALA A 3 -1.83 -11.10 -11.58
C ALA A 3 -1.01 -9.85 -11.22
N GLU A 4 -1.65 -8.69 -11.23
CA GLU A 4 -1.02 -7.46 -10.74
C GLU A 4 -0.61 -7.67 -9.27
N ALA A 5 0.68 -7.52 -8.99
CA ALA A 5 1.20 -7.60 -7.63
C ALA A 5 1.12 -6.22 -7.00
N TYR A 6 0.39 -6.09 -5.89
CA TYR A 6 0.31 -4.86 -5.11
C TYR A 6 1.21 -4.98 -3.88
N TRP A 7 1.94 -3.91 -3.61
CA TRP A 7 2.91 -3.85 -2.54
C TRP A 7 2.64 -2.67 -1.64
N TRP A 8 2.85 -2.83 -0.35
CA TRP A 8 2.61 -1.82 0.68
C TRP A 8 3.89 -1.59 1.47
N SER A 9 4.31 -0.34 1.62
CA SER A 9 5.39 0.02 2.56
C SER A 9 4.77 0.60 3.84
N PRO A 10 4.92 -0.07 4.99
CA PRO A 10 4.50 0.48 6.26
C PRO A 10 5.24 1.77 6.59
N THR A 11 6.51 1.94 6.17
CA THR A 11 7.30 3.15 6.46
C THR A 11 6.82 4.36 5.68
N THR A 12 6.56 4.23 4.38
CA THR A 12 6.14 5.36 3.54
C THR A 12 4.62 5.56 3.52
N LEU A 13 3.86 4.61 4.05
CA LEU A 13 2.39 4.58 4.01
C LEU A 13 1.82 4.64 2.58
N CYS A 14 2.57 4.09 1.63
CA CYS A 14 2.26 4.10 0.20
C CYS A 14 2.13 2.69 -0.38
N PHE A 15 1.33 2.61 -1.45
CA PHE A 15 1.23 1.42 -2.29
C PHE A 15 2.08 1.57 -3.55
N TYR A 16 2.59 0.44 -4.03
CA TYR A 16 3.42 0.34 -5.22
C TYR A 16 2.91 -0.79 -6.11
N LEU A 17 2.88 -0.54 -7.41
CA LEU A 17 2.45 -1.52 -8.41
C LEU A 17 3.65 -2.31 -8.90
N GLY A 18 3.57 -3.64 -8.85
CA GLY A 18 4.64 -4.54 -9.31
C GLY A 18 4.96 -4.34 -10.79
N SER A 19 3.98 -3.92 -11.60
CA SER A 19 4.19 -3.53 -13.01
C SER A 19 5.17 -2.37 -13.18
N SER A 20 5.27 -1.47 -12.20
CA SER A 20 6.18 -0.32 -12.17
C SER A 20 7.46 -0.60 -11.38
N HIS A 21 7.69 -1.82 -10.88
CA HIS A 21 8.88 -2.14 -10.07
C HIS A 21 10.20 -1.77 -10.78
N ARG A 22 10.26 -2.01 -12.11
CA ARG A 22 11.43 -1.65 -12.93
C ARG A 22 11.65 -0.14 -13.01
N GLU A 23 10.60 0.66 -12.91
CA GLU A 23 10.65 2.13 -13.03
C GLU A 23 11.07 2.80 -11.72
N TYR A 24 10.68 2.23 -10.58
CA TYR A 24 11.09 2.75 -9.27
C TYR A 24 12.57 2.46 -8.96
N GLY A 25 13.11 1.33 -9.42
CA GLY A 25 14.51 0.97 -9.21
C GLY A 25 14.92 1.05 -7.74
N ALA A 26 15.92 1.88 -7.43
CA ALA A 26 16.41 2.08 -6.06
C ALA A 26 15.43 2.83 -5.13
N ASN A 27 14.38 3.45 -5.67
CA ASN A 27 13.35 4.14 -4.88
C ASN A 27 12.26 3.20 -4.35
N TRP A 28 12.31 1.91 -4.69
CA TRP A 28 11.39 0.92 -4.16
C TRP A 28 11.74 0.60 -2.70
N PRO A 29 10.84 0.81 -1.72
CA PRO A 29 11.19 0.58 -0.33
C PRO A 29 11.46 -0.90 -0.02
N SER A 30 12.49 -1.17 0.77
CA SER A 30 12.89 -2.53 1.17
C SER A 30 11.94 -3.18 2.17
N ASP A 31 11.07 -2.40 2.81
CA ASP A 31 10.08 -2.85 3.78
C ASP A 31 8.71 -3.13 3.13
N THR A 32 8.65 -3.16 1.80
CA THR A 32 7.41 -3.47 1.09
C THR A 32 6.98 -4.91 1.33
N VAL A 33 5.69 -5.10 1.62
CA VAL A 33 5.05 -6.40 1.76
C VAL A 33 3.97 -6.59 0.70
N PRO A 34 3.79 -7.82 0.18
CA PRO A 34 2.72 -8.09 -0.77
C PRO A 34 1.36 -7.99 -0.09
N VAL A 35 0.37 -7.43 -0.78
CA VAL A 35 -1.01 -7.33 -0.31
C VAL A 35 -1.98 -7.81 -1.39
N SER A 36 -3.19 -8.19 -0.97
CA SER A 36 -4.23 -8.59 -1.92
C SER A 36 -4.82 -7.41 -2.67
N ALA A 37 -5.44 -7.68 -3.82
CA ALA A 37 -6.19 -6.69 -4.58
C ALA A 37 -7.28 -6.01 -3.74
N ALA A 38 -7.96 -6.75 -2.85
CA ALA A 38 -8.98 -6.21 -1.97
C ALA A 38 -8.41 -5.18 -0.97
N VAL A 39 -7.22 -5.44 -0.42
CA VAL A 39 -6.52 -4.50 0.47
C VAL A 39 -6.11 -3.24 -0.29
N PHE A 40 -5.55 -3.39 -1.49
CA PHE A 40 -5.20 -2.24 -2.34
C PHE A 40 -6.44 -1.44 -2.76
N GLN A 41 -7.54 -2.10 -3.12
CA GLN A 41 -8.79 -1.41 -3.45
C GLN A 41 -9.31 -0.62 -2.26
N GLN A 42 -9.35 -1.22 -1.08
CA GLN A 42 -9.89 -0.59 0.12
C GLN A 42 -9.05 0.59 0.60
N PHE A 43 -7.72 0.46 0.65
CA PHE A 43 -6.86 1.46 1.29
C PHE A 43 -6.02 2.26 0.30
N GLY A 44 -5.81 1.75 -0.91
CA GLY A 44 -5.01 2.36 -1.97
C GLY A 44 -5.82 3.28 -2.87
N LEU A 45 -6.99 2.81 -3.31
CA LEU A 45 -7.85 3.47 -4.31
C LEU A 45 -9.02 4.26 -3.68
N ASN A 46 -9.66 3.71 -2.65
CA ASN A 46 -10.79 4.40 -2.03
C ASN A 46 -10.34 5.60 -1.19
N TYR A 47 -11.21 6.61 -1.11
CA TYR A 47 -11.02 7.72 -0.19
C TYR A 47 -11.14 7.25 1.27
N PRO A 48 -10.33 7.81 2.20
CA PRO A 48 -10.49 7.53 3.61
C PRO A 48 -11.85 8.04 4.11
N PRO A 49 -12.44 7.38 5.14
CA PRO A 49 -13.58 7.93 5.85
C PRO A 49 -13.31 9.33 6.41
N THR A 50 -14.36 10.11 6.67
CA THR A 50 -14.22 11.44 7.27
C THR A 50 -13.45 11.39 8.59
N GLY A 51 -12.43 12.26 8.72
CA GLY A 51 -11.57 12.33 9.89
C GLY A 51 -10.52 11.21 9.99
N LYS A 52 -10.39 10.36 8.96
CA LYS A 52 -9.39 9.30 8.89
C LYS A 52 -8.34 9.60 7.83
N GLN A 53 -7.16 8.98 7.99
CA GLN A 53 -6.11 8.92 6.99
C GLN A 53 -5.54 7.51 6.88
N ARG A 54 -4.83 7.24 5.78
CA ARG A 54 -4.11 5.98 5.59
C ARG A 54 -2.97 5.90 6.59
N GLY A 55 -2.96 4.85 7.40
CA GLY A 55 -1.89 4.53 8.35
C GLY A 55 -1.58 3.04 8.30
N ARG A 56 -1.00 2.54 9.39
CA ARG A 56 -0.67 1.13 9.58
C ARG A 56 -1.14 0.63 10.94
N ASP A 57 -1.53 -0.63 11.02
CA ASP A 57 -1.84 -1.30 12.28
C ASP A 57 -0.56 -1.78 13.00
N ALA A 58 -0.73 -2.50 14.12
CA ALA A 58 0.38 -3.05 14.91
C ALA A 58 1.23 -4.09 14.15
N ASN A 59 0.68 -4.69 13.09
CA ASN A 59 1.36 -5.64 12.22
C ASN A 59 1.98 -4.97 10.99
N GLY A 60 1.87 -3.65 10.87
CA GLY A 60 2.33 -2.88 9.73
C GLY A 60 1.40 -2.93 8.52
N MET A 61 0.20 -3.52 8.62
CA MET A 61 -0.75 -3.61 7.52
C MET A 61 -1.53 -2.30 7.35
N PRO A 62 -1.91 -1.91 6.13
CA PRO A 62 -2.61 -0.66 5.88
C PRO A 62 -3.96 -0.64 6.61
N THR A 63 -4.24 0.48 7.27
CA THR A 63 -5.49 0.69 7.99
C THR A 63 -5.89 2.17 7.97
N TRP A 64 -7.13 2.46 8.36
CA TRP A 64 -7.58 3.83 8.58
C TRP A 64 -7.30 4.26 10.02
N VAL A 65 -6.41 5.24 10.20
CA VAL A 65 -6.10 5.85 11.49
C VAL A 65 -6.73 7.24 11.58
N ASP A 66 -6.85 7.80 12.78
CA ASP A 66 -7.32 9.18 12.93
C ASP A 66 -6.36 10.18 12.26
N ALA A 67 -6.93 11.19 11.62
CA ALA A 67 -6.20 12.23 10.88
C ALA A 67 -5.45 13.20 11.81
#